data_AF-A0A7V8X0F0-F1
#
_entry.id   AF-A0A7V8X0F0-F1
#
_cell.length_a   1.000
_cell.length_b   1.000
_cell.length_c   1.000
_cell.angle_alpha   90.00
_cell.angle_beta   90.00
_cell.angle_gamma   90.00
#
_symmetry.space_group_name_H-M   'P 1'
#
loop_
_entity.id
_entity.type
_entity.pdbx_description
1 polymer ?
#
loop_
_entity_poly.entity_id
_entity_poly.type
_entity_poly.pdbx_seq_one_letter_code
_entity_poly.pdbx_strand_id
1 'polypeptide(L)'
;MARLPLFADASPALLDDLVKAAHERPLAPGQTLLREGDPGDEVMIVLDGEASVVVGGVLVGSIGPGDCVGEMAVLGNAPRSATVTSATA
;
A
#
# COMPACT_ATOMS: atom_id res chain seq x y z
N MET A 1 10.41 -9.76 0.93
CA MET A 1 9.78 -8.93 -0.11
C MET A 1 9.48 -9.77 -1.35
N ALA A 2 8.61 -10.78 -1.24
CA ALA A 2 8.39 -11.74 -2.32
C ALA A 2 7.20 -11.33 -3.20
N ARG A 3 7.45 -11.16 -4.50
CA ARG A 3 6.48 -11.17 -5.63
C ARG A 3 5.47 -10.01 -5.74
N LEU A 4 5.95 -8.78 -5.71
CA LEU A 4 5.18 -7.65 -6.24
C LEU A 4 5.51 -7.44 -7.72
N PRO A 5 4.53 -7.46 -8.64
CA PRO A 5 4.76 -7.17 -10.06
C PRO A 5 5.54 -5.87 -10.28
N LEU A 6 5.30 -4.86 -9.44
CA LEU A 6 5.98 -3.57 -9.47
C LEU A 6 7.50 -3.67 -9.32
N PHE A 7 7.99 -4.64 -8.56
CA PHE A 7 9.41 -4.82 -8.25
C PHE A 7 9.99 -6.12 -8.82
N ALA A 8 9.26 -6.80 -9.70
CA ALA A 8 9.66 -8.11 -10.21
C ALA A 8 10.99 -8.07 -10.98
N ASP A 9 11.26 -6.97 -11.69
CA ASP A 9 12.48 -6.76 -12.47
C ASP A 9 13.48 -5.80 -11.79
N ALA A 10 13.25 -5.47 -10.52
CA ALA A 10 14.16 -4.59 -9.77
C ALA A 10 15.48 -5.29 -9.47
N SER A 11 16.60 -4.58 -9.66
CA SER A 11 17.91 -5.11 -9.28
C SER A 11 18.01 -5.23 -7.76
N PRO A 12 18.80 -6.19 -7.23
CA PRO A 12 19.01 -6.31 -5.78
C PRO A 12 19.50 -5.01 -5.13
N ALA A 13 20.38 -4.28 -5.81
CA ALA A 13 20.89 -2.99 -5.31
C ALA A 13 19.78 -1.92 -5.21
N LEU A 14 18.88 -1.85 -6.20
CA LEU A 14 17.74 -0.94 -6.14
C LEU A 14 16.78 -1.33 -5.00
N LEU A 15 16.52 -2.62 -4.82
CA LEU A 15 15.71 -3.10 -3.70
C LEU A 15 16.31 -2.72 -2.36
N ASP A 16 17.62 -2.90 -2.19
CA ASP A 16 18.32 -2.51 -0.96
C ASP A 16 18.21 -1.00 -0.70
N ASP A 17 18.33 -0.17 -1.72
CA ASP A 17 18.22 1.28 -1.57
C ASP A 17 16.78 1.72 -1.28
N LEU A 18 15.79 1.07 -1.89
CA LEU A 18 14.38 1.28 -1.56
C LEU A 18 14.08 0.89 -0.11
N VAL A 19 14.60 -0.23 0.36
CA VAL A 19 14.44 -0.67 1.76
C VAL A 19 15.06 0.34 2.73
N LYS A 20 16.25 0.87 2.43
CA LYS A 20 16.91 1.89 3.27
C LYS A 20 16.15 3.21 3.29
N ALA A 21 15.47 3.56 2.21
CA ALA A 21 14.69 4.78 2.09
C ALA A 21 13.25 4.64 2.65
N ALA A 22 12.78 3.41 2.86
CA ALA A 22 11.45 3.15 3.36
C ALA A 22 11.33 3.44 4.87
N HIS A 23 10.14 3.85 5.29
CA HIS A 23 9.80 4.05 6.70
C HIS A 23 8.64 3.14 7.09
N GLU A 24 8.76 2.48 8.23
CA GLU A 24 7.66 1.72 8.80
C GLU A 24 6.58 2.66 9.36
N ARG A 25 5.32 2.35 9.06
CA ARG A 25 4.17 3.11 9.53
C ARG A 25 3.20 2.18 10.26
N PRO A 26 3.28 2.08 11.59
CA PRO A 26 2.33 1.31 12.37
C PRO A 26 0.95 1.99 12.34
N LEU A 27 -0.10 1.17 12.31
CA LEU A 27 -1.49 1.62 12.30
C LEU A 27 -2.27 0.84 13.36
N ALA A 28 -3.09 1.56 14.13
CA ALA A 28 -4.07 0.92 15.00
C ALA A 28 -5.27 0.39 14.20
N PRO A 29 -6.05 -0.57 14.73
CA PRO A 29 -7.28 -1.02 14.09
C PRO A 29 -8.23 0.14 13.81
N GLY A 30 -8.81 0.16 12.61
CA GLY A 30 -9.72 1.22 12.16
C GLY A 30 -9.02 2.50 11.70
N GLN A 31 -7.69 2.62 11.77
CA GLN A 31 -6.99 3.76 11.19
C GLN A 31 -6.95 3.68 9.67
N THR A 32 -7.37 4.75 9.02
CA THR A 32 -7.28 4.91 7.56
C THR A 32 -5.84 5.21 7.16
N LEU A 33 -5.26 4.35 6.32
CA LEU A 33 -3.95 4.55 5.70
C LEU A 33 -4.06 5.46 4.47
N LEU A 34 -4.97 5.12 3.56
CA LEU A 34 -5.25 5.83 2.31
C LEU A 34 -6.72 6.16 2.23
N ARG A 35 -7.06 7.31 1.64
CA ARG A 35 -8.45 7.70 1.40
C ARG A 35 -8.66 7.95 -0.07
N GLU A 36 -9.75 7.41 -0.61
CA GLU A 36 -10.13 7.57 -2.01
C GLU A 36 -10.28 9.06 -2.35
N GLY A 37 -9.74 9.45 -3.51
CA GLY A 37 -9.76 10.84 -3.99
C GLY A 37 -8.64 11.73 -3.45
N ASP A 38 -7.92 11.32 -2.40
CA ASP A 38 -6.76 12.07 -1.92
C ASP A 38 -5.60 12.00 -2.92
N PRO A 39 -4.72 13.01 -2.99
CA PRO A 39 -3.46 12.87 -3.73
C PRO A 39 -2.58 11.76 -3.11
N GLY A 40 -1.71 11.17 -3.92
CA GLY A 40 -0.84 10.08 -3.48
C GLY A 40 0.48 10.05 -4.22
N ASP A 41 1.58 10.16 -3.48
CA ASP A 41 2.96 10.15 -3.96
C ASP A 41 3.78 8.98 -3.36
N GLU A 42 3.20 8.23 -2.43
CA GLU A 42 3.84 7.09 -1.77
C GLU A 42 3.17 5.75 -2.11
N VAL A 43 3.98 4.70 -2.11
CA VAL A 43 3.59 3.29 -2.20
C VAL A 43 3.94 2.59 -0.90
N MET A 44 3.06 1.72 -0.42
CA MET A 44 3.26 0.97 0.83
C MET A 44 3.19 -0.53 0.57
N ILE A 45 3.95 -1.28 1.37
CA ILE A 45 3.88 -2.74 1.42
C ILE A 45 3.39 -3.12 2.82
N VAL A 46 2.40 -3.99 2.91
CA VAL A 46 1.93 -4.51 4.20
C VAL A 46 2.98 -5.49 4.72
N LEU A 47 3.50 -5.23 5.92
CA LEU A 47 4.50 -6.09 6.55
C LEU A 47 3.87 -7.13 7.49
N ASP A 48 2.79 -6.75 8.16
CA ASP A 48 2.03 -7.58 9.08
C ASP A 48 0.57 -7.09 9.15
N GLY A 49 -0.34 -7.95 9.61
CA GLY A 49 -1.77 -7.63 9.77
C GLY A 49 -2.58 -7.65 8.48
N GLU A 50 -3.81 -7.12 8.55
CA GLU A 50 -4.76 -7.05 7.44
C GLU A 50 -5.40 -5.66 7.35
N ALA A 51 -5.69 -5.19 6.14
CA ALA A 51 -6.43 -3.96 5.89
C ALA A 51 -7.57 -4.18 4.89
N SER A 52 -8.70 -3.50 5.12
CA SER A 52 -9.84 -3.51 4.21
C SER A 52 -9.69 -2.47 3.10
N VAL A 53 -10.11 -2.81 1.89
CA VAL A 53 -10.10 -1.93 0.70
C VAL A 53 -11.53 -1.60 0.29
N VAL A 54 -11.86 -0.32 0.23
CA VAL A 54 -13.19 0.20 -0.09
C VAL A 54 -13.11 1.15 -1.29
N VAL A 55 -13.98 0.98 -2.28
CA VAL A 55 -14.09 1.84 -3.47
C VAL A 55 -15.53 2.31 -3.61
N GLY A 56 -15.75 3.62 -3.72
CA GLY A 56 -17.10 4.19 -3.83
C GLY A 56 -18.01 3.79 -2.66
N GLY A 57 -17.43 3.57 -1.47
CA GLY A 57 -18.16 3.12 -0.28
C GLY A 57 -18.47 1.61 -0.22
N VAL A 58 -18.05 0.82 -1.21
CA VAL A 58 -18.25 -0.63 -1.24
C VAL A 58 -16.96 -1.37 -0.88
N LEU A 59 -17.03 -2.33 0.05
CA LEU A 59 -15.91 -3.22 0.37
C LEU A 59 -15.61 -4.10 -0.85
N VAL A 60 -14.42 -3.96 -1.43
CA VAL A 60 -14.00 -4.72 -2.61
C VAL A 60 -13.01 -5.84 -2.30
N GLY A 61 -12.43 -5.83 -1.10
CA GLY A 61 -11.54 -6.89 -0.65
C GLY A 61 -10.72 -6.48 0.57
N SER A 62 -9.71 -7.29 0.88
CA SER A 62 -8.70 -7.00 1.89
C SER A 62 -7.30 -7.30 1.35
N ILE A 63 -6.30 -6.77 2.03
CA ILE A 63 -4.87 -6.93 1.74
C ILE A 63 -4.15 -7.36 3.01
N GLY A 64 -3.08 -8.13 2.84
CA GLY A 64 -2.28 -8.66 3.94
C GLY A 64 -0.78 -8.64 3.62
N PRO A 65 0.05 -9.34 4.42
CA PRO A 65 1.49 -9.22 4.34
C PRO A 65 2.05 -9.58 2.96
N GLY A 66 2.86 -8.69 2.41
CA GLY A 66 3.42 -8.80 1.07
C GLY A 66 2.62 -8.10 -0.03
N ASP A 67 1.37 -7.71 0.23
CA ASP A 67 0.58 -6.92 -0.71
C ASP A 67 1.05 -5.46 -0.76
N CYS A 68 0.87 -4.85 -1.93
CA CYS A 68 1.25 -3.47 -2.22
C CYS A 68 -0.01 -2.62 -2.39
N VAL A 69 0.03 -1.39 -1.89
CA VAL A 69 -1.03 -0.41 -2.10
C VAL A 69 -0.51 0.97 -2.43
N GLY A 70 -1.35 1.71 -3.16
CA GLY A 70 -1.11 3.09 -3.52
C GLY A 70 -0.31 3.28 -4.81
N GLU A 71 0.19 2.19 -5.40
CA GLU A 71 0.92 2.15 -6.66
C GLU A 71 0.14 2.74 -7.82
N MET A 72 -1.19 2.55 -7.86
CA MET A 72 -2.04 3.14 -8.90
C MET A 72 -1.98 4.67 -8.91
N ALA A 73 -1.95 5.30 -7.73
CA ALA A 73 -1.91 6.76 -7.64
C ALA A 73 -0.55 7.31 -8.08
N VAL A 74 0.52 6.67 -7.63
CA VAL A 74 1.90 7.09 -7.94
C VAL A 74 2.24 6.87 -9.41
N LEU A 75 1.97 5.67 -9.94
CA LEU A 75 2.32 5.30 -11.31
C LEU A 75 1.34 5.87 -12.33
N GLY A 76 0.06 5.94 -11.97
CA GLY A 76 -0.99 6.52 -12.82
C GLY A 76 -1.02 8.04 -12.79
N ASN A 77 -0.24 8.68 -11.90
CA ASN A 77 -0.29 10.11 -11.63
C ASN A 77 -1.73 10.62 -11.45
N ALA A 78 -2.47 9.91 -10.59
CA ALA A 78 -3.89 10.09 -10.35
C ALA A 78 -4.19 10.06 -8.85
N PRO A 79 -5.36 10.57 -8.40
CA PRO A 79 -5.77 10.43 -7.00
C PRO A 79 -5.86 8.96 -6.57
N ARG A 80 -5.83 8.71 -5.25
CA ARG A 80 -6.05 7.39 -4.66
C ARG A 80 -7.37 6.82 -5.17
N SER A 81 -7.33 5.59 -5.69
CA SER A 81 -8.48 4.90 -6.26
C SER A 81 -9.37 4.20 -5.22
N ALA A 82 -8.89 4.07 -3.98
CA ALA A 82 -9.59 3.36 -2.91
C ALA A 82 -9.24 3.94 -1.54
N THR A 83 -10.13 3.71 -0.57
CA THR A 83 -9.86 3.91 0.85
C THR A 83 -9.33 2.60 1.44
N VAL A 84 -8.20 2.67 2.14
CA VAL A 84 -7.56 1.52 2.80
C VAL A 84 -7.53 1.79 4.29
N THR A 85 -8.08 0.87 5.09
CA THR A 85 -8.19 1.02 6.54
C THR A 85 -7.69 -0.24 7.23
N SER A 86 -6.85 -0.08 8.25
CA SER A 86 -6.35 -1.21 9.04
C SER A 86 -7.52 -1.97 9.69
N ALA A 87 -7.56 -3.29 9.54
CA ALA A 87 -8.54 -4.15 10.19
C ALA A 87 -7.99 -4.78 11.49
N THR A 88 -6.67 -4.93 11.59
CA THR A 88 -5.98 -5.55 12.73
C THR A 88 -5.10 -4.56 13.49
N ALA A 89 -4.60 -4.97 14.65
CA ALA A 89 -3.73 -4.19 15.52
C ALA A 89 -2.26 -4.46 15.23
#